data_AF-A0A965WQX1-F1
#
_entry.id   AF-A0A965WQX1-F1
#
_cell.length_a   1.000
_cell.length_b   1.000
_cell.length_c   1.000
_cell.angle_alpha   90.00
_cell.angle_beta   90.00
_cell.angle_gamma   90.00
#
_symmetry.space_group_name_H-M   'P 1'
#
loop_
_entity.id
_entity.type
_entity.pdbx_description
1 polymer ?
#
loop_
_entity_poly.entity_id
_entity_poly.type
_entity_poly.pdbx_seq_one_letter_code
_entity_poly.pdbx_strand_id
1 'polypeptide(L)'
;MRKDSISVIGDKDSVLAFKAIGINAYAVTELQEAREMLKTLARNYKVIFIIDEFAVRMQDLLARYKSRPYPTIIPLPSSKGSNGFGIMGIHKDVEKAIGTDILFGREDK
;
A
#
# COMPACT_ATOMS: atom_id res chain seq x y z
N MET A 1 -3.23 6.54 -20.37
CA MET A 1 -3.61 5.90 -19.09
C MET A 1 -4.86 6.61 -18.59
N ARG A 2 -6.00 5.92 -18.37
CA ARG A 2 -7.19 6.60 -17.82
C ARG A 2 -6.85 7.07 -16.40
N LYS A 3 -6.96 8.38 -16.17
CA LYS A 3 -6.60 9.06 -14.91
C LYS A 3 -7.30 8.47 -13.68
N ASP A 4 -8.38 7.74 -13.91
CA ASP A 4 -9.28 7.17 -12.90
C ASP A 4 -8.89 5.75 -12.44
N SER A 5 -7.77 5.19 -12.91
CA SER A 5 -7.39 3.81 -12.55
C SER A 5 -6.44 3.72 -11.35
N ILE A 6 -5.70 4.78 -11.04
CA ILE A 6 -4.65 4.79 -10.01
C ILE A 6 -4.83 5.97 -9.06
N SER A 7 -4.73 5.71 -7.76
CA SER A 7 -4.68 6.74 -6.72
C SER A 7 -3.58 6.50 -5.70
N VAL A 8 -3.18 7.55 -4.97
CA VAL A 8 -2.19 7.47 -3.89
C VAL A 8 -2.77 8.05 -2.59
N ILE A 9 -2.55 7.40 -1.45
CA ILE A 9 -2.85 7.91 -0.11
C ILE A 9 -1.53 8.05 0.65
N GLY A 10 -1.26 9.21 1.23
CA GLY A 10 -0.01 9.43 1.97
C GLY A 10 0.02 10.75 2.73
N ASP A 11 1.14 11.00 3.41
CA ASP A 11 1.40 12.31 3.99
C ASP A 11 1.55 13.39 2.90
N LYS A 12 1.51 14.66 3.30
CA LYS A 12 1.53 15.81 2.39
C LYS A 12 2.78 15.83 1.48
N ASP A 13 3.94 15.47 2.01
CA ASP A 13 5.20 15.55 1.27
C ASP A 13 5.28 14.43 0.24
N SER A 14 4.89 13.21 0.64
CA SER A 14 4.82 12.04 -0.22
C SER A 14 3.87 12.25 -1.41
N VAL A 15 2.66 12.81 -1.19
CA VAL A 15 1.67 12.94 -2.26
C VAL A 15 1.96 14.07 -3.27
N LEU A 16 2.78 15.06 -2.91
CA LEU A 16 3.06 16.20 -3.76
C LEU A 16 3.74 15.78 -5.08
N ALA A 17 4.71 14.86 -5.00
CA ALA A 17 5.41 14.33 -6.16
C ALA A 17 4.44 13.62 -7.13
N PHE A 18 3.49 12.85 -6.60
CA PHE A 18 2.49 12.15 -7.41
C PHE A 18 1.49 13.11 -8.07
N LYS A 19 1.09 14.18 -7.36
CA LYS A 19 0.26 15.24 -7.97
C LYS A 19 0.99 15.94 -9.11
N ALA A 20 2.28 16.22 -8.96
CA ALA A 20 3.09 16.90 -9.98
C ALA A 20 3.13 16.13 -11.31
N ILE A 21 3.08 14.79 -11.26
CA ILE A 21 3.04 13.92 -12.45
C ILE A 21 1.61 13.54 -12.88
N GLY A 22 0.59 14.17 -12.31
CA GLY A 22 -0.81 14.02 -12.72
C GLY A 22 -1.56 12.81 -12.17
N ILE A 23 -1.04 12.16 -11.12
CA ILE A 23 -1.73 11.08 -10.40
C ILE A 23 -2.65 11.67 -9.33
N ASN A 24 -3.83 11.05 -9.16
CA ASN A 24 -4.78 11.45 -8.13
C ASN A 24 -4.26 11.02 -6.75
N ALA A 25 -3.68 11.97 -6.01
CA ALA A 25 -3.08 11.72 -4.70
C ALA A 25 -3.78 12.50 -3.60
N TYR A 26 -4.00 11.85 -2.46
CA TYR A 26 -4.81 12.33 -1.35
C TYR A 26 -3.94 12.39 -0.10
N ALA A 27 -3.71 13.62 0.39
CA ALA A 27 -2.97 13.84 1.62
C ALA A 27 -3.87 13.47 2.80
N VAL A 28 -3.34 12.72 3.76
CA VAL A 28 -4.00 12.40 5.02
C VAL A 28 -3.02 12.61 6.17
N THR A 29 -3.51 13.03 7.33
CA THR A 29 -2.69 13.21 8.54
C THR A 29 -3.00 12.15 9.60
N GLU A 30 -4.27 11.73 9.68
CA GLU A 30 -4.72 10.82 10.72
C GLU A 30 -5.05 9.42 10.19
N LEU A 31 -4.89 8.42 11.06
CA LEU A 31 -5.19 7.03 10.70
C LEU A 31 -6.65 6.86 10.28
N GLN A 32 -7.58 7.50 11.00
CA GLN A 32 -9.01 7.38 10.72
C GLN A 32 -9.36 7.97 9.35
N GLU A 33 -8.76 9.11 9.01
CA GLU A 33 -8.90 9.75 7.70
C GLU A 33 -8.38 8.82 6.58
N ALA A 34 -7.20 8.22 6.77
CA ALA A 34 -6.64 7.26 5.83
C ALA A 34 -7.57 6.05 5.59
N ARG A 35 -8.22 5.54 6.65
CA ARG A 35 -9.17 4.41 6.57
C ARG A 35 -10.41 4.78 5.76
N GLU A 36 -10.98 5.95 6.01
CA GLU A 36 -12.16 6.44 5.30
C GLU A 36 -11.86 6.77 3.84
N MET A 37 -10.70 7.36 3.60
CA MET A 37 -10.21 7.63 2.26
C MET A 37 -10.04 6.33 1.48
N LEU A 38 -9.37 5.33 2.05
CA LEU A 38 -9.19 4.04 1.39
C LEU A 38 -10.52 3.38 1.00
N LYS A 39 -11.52 3.37 1.90
CA LYS A 39 -12.86 2.84 1.59
C LYS A 39 -13.54 3.58 0.45
N THR A 40 -13.32 4.88 0.35
CA THR A 40 -13.88 5.71 -0.73
C THR A 40 -13.18 5.45 -2.05
N LEU A 41 -11.85 5.41 -2.07
CA LEU A 41 -11.07 5.15 -3.28
C LEU A 41 -11.26 3.71 -3.77
N ALA A 42 -11.45 2.75 -2.88
CA ALA A 42 -11.69 1.34 -3.22
C ALA A 42 -12.92 1.10 -4.12
N ARG A 43 -13.87 2.03 -4.16
CA ARG A 43 -15.06 1.97 -5.02
C ARG A 43 -14.81 2.52 -6.43
N ASN A 44 -13.78 3.34 -6.60
CA ASN A 44 -13.59 4.17 -7.79
C ASN A 44 -12.28 3.88 -8.54
N TYR A 45 -11.30 3.30 -7.86
CA TYR A 45 -9.96 3.04 -8.40
C TYR A 45 -9.65 1.55 -8.44
N LYS A 46 -8.82 1.15 -9.42
CA LYS A 46 -8.34 -0.23 -9.55
C LYS A 46 -7.06 -0.48 -8.78
N VAL A 47 -6.18 0.52 -8.73
CA VAL A 47 -4.89 0.46 -8.02
C VAL A 47 -4.81 1.62 -7.04
N ILE A 48 -4.48 1.31 -5.79
CA ILE A 48 -4.35 2.29 -4.72
C ILE A 48 -2.98 2.10 -4.10
N PHE A 49 -2.10 3.08 -4.26
CA PHE A 49 -0.87 3.13 -3.51
C PHE A 49 -1.13 3.76 -2.15
N ILE A 50 -0.45 3.26 -1.12
CA ILE A 50 -0.55 3.80 0.22
C ILE A 50 0.81 3.85 0.88
N ILE A 51 1.14 4.96 1.54
CA ILE A 51 2.40 5.05 2.28
C ILE A 51 2.44 4.03 3.44
N ASP A 52 3.57 3.33 3.56
CA ASP A 52 3.83 2.19 4.44
C ASP A 52 3.46 2.46 5.91
N GLU A 53 3.66 3.70 6.40
CA GLU A 53 3.32 4.14 7.75
C GLU A 53 1.82 3.97 8.07
N PHE A 54 0.95 4.24 7.09
CA PHE A 54 -0.48 4.02 7.21
C PHE A 54 -0.84 2.55 6.96
N ALA A 55 -0.18 1.90 6.01
CA ALA A 55 -0.46 0.51 5.65
C ALA A 55 -0.30 -0.45 6.85
N VAL A 56 0.78 -0.31 7.62
CA VAL A 56 1.05 -1.11 8.83
C VAL A 56 -0.08 -1.00 9.86
N ARG A 57 -0.67 0.18 9.99
CA ARG A 57 -1.71 0.48 10.98
C ARG A 57 -3.12 0.11 10.50
N MET A 58 -3.27 -0.35 9.26
CA MET A 58 -4.55 -0.70 8.64
C MET A 58 -4.60 -2.11 8.06
N GLN A 59 -3.74 -3.01 8.56
CA GLN A 59 -3.65 -4.40 8.09
C GLN A 59 -5.00 -5.12 8.08
N ASP A 60 -5.85 -4.88 9.07
CA ASP A 60 -7.19 -5.45 9.20
C ASP A 60 -8.10 -5.06 8.02
N LEU A 61 -7.99 -3.82 7.54
CA LEU A 61 -8.74 -3.31 6.40
C LEU A 61 -8.12 -3.78 5.08
N LEU A 62 -6.80 -3.76 4.96
CA LEU A 62 -6.09 -4.23 3.77
C LEU A 62 -6.36 -5.72 3.48
N ALA A 63 -6.40 -6.54 4.53
CA ALA A 63 -6.70 -7.97 4.41
C ALA A 63 -8.05 -8.25 3.74
N ARG A 64 -9.05 -7.37 3.90
CA ARG A 64 -10.39 -7.50 3.27
C ARG A 64 -10.34 -7.37 1.75
N TYR A 65 -9.36 -6.65 1.23
CA TYR A 65 -9.19 -6.44 -0.22
C TYR A 65 -8.24 -7.47 -0.84
N LYS A 66 -7.38 -8.11 -0.04
CA LYS A 66 -6.37 -9.07 -0.50
C LYS A 66 -6.94 -10.31 -1.22
N SER A 67 -8.18 -10.68 -0.92
CA SER A 67 -8.86 -11.83 -1.53
C SER A 67 -9.58 -11.52 -2.85
N ARG A 68 -9.53 -10.27 -3.32
CA ARG A 68 -10.23 -9.82 -4.53
C ARG A 68 -9.22 -9.29 -5.55
N PRO A 69 -9.52 -9.41 -6.87
CA PRO A 69 -8.62 -8.88 -7.90
C PRO A 69 -8.54 -7.34 -7.86
N TYR A 70 -9.62 -6.66 -7.49
CA TYR A 70 -9.66 -5.20 -7.37
C TYR A 70 -10.42 -4.75 -6.11
N PRO A 71 -10.02 -3.60 -5.53
CA PRO A 71 -8.82 -2.82 -5.87
C PRO A 71 -7.53 -3.52 -5.39
N THR A 72 -6.44 -3.39 -6.15
CA THR A 72 -5.09 -3.76 -5.70
C THR A 72 -4.54 -2.63 -4.83
N ILE A 73 -4.20 -2.93 -3.58
CA ILE A 73 -3.64 -1.95 -2.65
C ILE A 73 -2.17 -2.27 -2.42
N ILE A 74 -1.29 -1.30 -2.74
CA ILE A 74 0.16 -1.51 -2.76
C ILE A 74 0.82 -0.53 -1.77
N PRO A 75 1.48 -1.04 -0.72
CA PRO A 75 2.27 -0.20 0.18
C PRO A 75 3.49 0.40 -0.54
N LEU A 76 3.81 1.66 -0.26
CA LEU A 76 4.98 2.37 -0.77
C LEU A 76 5.80 2.95 0.40
N PRO A 77 7.14 2.94 0.29
CA PRO A 77 8.00 3.68 1.22
C PRO A 77 7.64 5.16 1.30
N SER A 78 7.78 5.77 2.47
CA SER A 78 7.66 7.22 2.62
C SER A 78 8.99 7.90 2.22
N SER A 79 9.01 9.24 2.23
CA SER A 79 10.24 10.01 2.10
C SER A 79 11.28 9.70 3.19
N LYS A 80 10.86 9.07 4.31
CA LYS A 80 11.73 8.64 5.41
C LYS A 80 12.29 7.22 5.22
N GLY A 81 11.95 6.55 4.12
CA GLY A 81 12.31 5.15 3.85
C GLY A 81 11.15 4.17 4.04
N SER A 82 11.44 2.88 3.88
CA SER A 82 10.47 1.80 4.11
C SER A 82 10.53 1.31 5.55
N ASN A 83 9.39 0.93 6.10
CA ASN A 83 9.31 0.22 7.39
C ASN A 83 9.33 -1.32 7.22
N GLY A 84 9.61 -1.81 6.01
CA GLY A 84 9.69 -3.23 5.69
C GLY A 84 8.33 -3.92 5.53
N PHE A 85 7.20 -3.22 5.66
CA PHE A 85 5.88 -3.83 5.62
C PHE A 85 5.59 -4.59 4.33
N GLY A 86 5.92 -4.00 3.17
CA GLY A 86 5.74 -4.64 1.88
C GLY A 86 6.53 -5.95 1.76
N ILE A 87 7.82 -5.90 2.07
CA ILE A 87 8.71 -7.08 2.03
C ILE A 87 8.24 -8.16 3.01
N MET A 88 7.95 -7.82 4.26
CA MET A 88 7.40 -8.77 5.24
C MET A 88 6.10 -9.42 4.75
N GLY A 89 5.26 -8.68 4.02
CA GLY A 89 4.07 -9.23 3.37
C GLY A 89 4.40 -10.30 2.34
N ILE A 90 5.43 -10.07 1.52
CA ILE A 90 5.92 -11.03 0.53
C ILE A 90 6.45 -12.30 1.21
N HIS A 91 7.29 -12.18 2.24
CA HIS A 91 7.78 -13.35 3.00
C HIS A 91 6.61 -14.22 3.53
N LYS A 92 5.61 -13.58 4.15
CA LYS A 92 4.42 -14.27 4.67
C LYS A 92 3.62 -14.97 3.58
N ASP A 93 3.51 -14.35 2.41
CA ASP A 93 2.77 -14.93 1.29
C ASP A 93 3.51 -16.14 0.68
N VAL A 94 4.84 -16.07 0.62
CA VAL A 94 5.71 -17.18 0.18
C VAL A 94 5.63 -18.35 1.16
N GLU A 95 5.80 -18.08 2.46
CA GLU A 95 5.70 -19.10 3.51
C GLU A 95 4.31 -19.75 3.51
N LYS A 96 3.24 -18.96 3.35
CA LYS A 96 1.88 -19.49 3.26
C LYS A 96 1.66 -20.37 2.03
N ALA A 97 2.29 -20.05 0.90
CA ALA A 97 2.11 -20.77 -0.35
C ALA A 97 2.96 -22.05 -0.44
N ILE A 98 4.17 -22.03 0.11
CA ILE A 98 5.21 -23.06 -0.11
C ILE A 98 5.57 -23.81 1.18
N GLY A 99 5.21 -23.26 2.34
CA GLY A 99 5.51 -23.82 3.67
C GLY A 99 6.87 -23.42 4.23
N THR A 100 7.66 -22.66 3.47
CA THR A 100 8.96 -22.14 3.88
C THR A 100 9.31 -20.89 3.07
N ASP A 101 10.16 -20.03 3.61
CA ASP A 101 10.69 -18.90 2.86
C ASP A 101 11.83 -19.34 1.94
N ILE A 102 11.52 -19.40 0.64
CA ILE A 102 12.49 -19.76 -0.40
C ILE A 102 13.17 -18.54 -1.05
N LEU A 103 12.64 -17.33 -0.85
CA LEU A 103 13.09 -16.15 -1.58
C LEU A 103 14.27 -15.47 -0.90
N PHE A 104 14.31 -15.49 0.43
CA PHE A 104 15.27 -14.71 1.20
C PHE A 104 16.10 -15.54 2.18
N GLY A 105 15.92 -16.87 2.18
CA GLY A 105 16.70 -17.79 3.00
C GLY A 105 18.12 -17.98 2.47
N ARG A 106 19.03 -17.02 2.73
CA ARG A 106 20.51 -17.20 2.75
C ARG A 106 21.37 -15.93 3.01
N GLU A 107 20.85 -14.84 3.57
CA GLU A 107 21.68 -13.64 3.84
C GLU A 107 22.13 -13.44 5.30
N ASP A 108 21.93 -14.43 6.18
CA ASP A 108 22.43 -14.40 7.57
C ASP A 108 23.66 -15.31 7.77
N LYS A 109 24.73 -15.09 7.01
CA LYS A 109 26.07 -15.63 7.34
C LYS A 109 27.17 -14.59 7.22
#